data_AF-A0A532EQ95-F1
#
_entry.id   AF-A0A532EQ95-F1
#
_cell.length_a   1.000
_cell.length_b   1.000
_cell.length_c   1.000
_cell.angle_alpha   90.00
_cell.angle_beta   90.00
_cell.angle_gamma   90.00
#
_symmetry.space_group_name_H-M   'P 1'
#
loop_
_entity.id
_entity.type
_entity.pdbx_description
1 polymer ?
#
loop_
_entity_poly.entity_id
_entity_poly.type
_entity_poly.pdbx_seq_one_letter_code
_entity_poly.pdbx_strand_id
1 'polypeptide(L)'
;MKAPRLGIIGLAVGVIGGMAFITGGCANEQEKRGHELYTHYCSDCHGESGKQNEGFNWSAMPDPKPKDLSNKSEMSTFKDEELFATISRDMLDTSEEGGDTIGDDDFAVPTMPTFKYTLSEDELWSIVGYVRTLHGAKMEFNVAARKTSLEEGLKTAQAKFEQAKQAYEAAEKKASDEAERKSEQLKKDVDVDESAYAAEQAAMGQAKKEMDVTQVALNNFSTRAGKGLSIPRPDLTAKPADVAKLVDRGKQLYENKYGCNGCHNVGGEGGKIGPALDRAGFRLNATWVYRWLKNPQAMDAHTRMPALGLNDADAKAVTMYVATLRAPKSEPVAEKPVEKP
;
A
#
# COMPACT_ATOMS: atom_id res chain seq x y z
N MET A 1 77.91 29.03 39.77
CA MET A 1 78.52 30.27 39.21
C MET A 1 77.66 30.76 38.05
N LYS A 2 77.73 32.06 37.74
CA LYS A 2 76.98 32.88 36.76
C LYS A 2 76.30 32.15 35.57
N ALA A 3 75.05 32.54 35.26
CA ALA A 3 74.45 32.46 33.92
C ALA A 3 75.16 33.42 32.93
N PRO A 4 75.06 33.25 31.59
CA PRO A 4 73.88 33.70 30.80
C PRO A 4 73.54 32.71 29.64
N ARG A 5 72.67 32.94 28.64
CA ARG A 5 71.88 34.09 28.13
C ARG A 5 70.43 33.66 27.78
N LEU A 6 69.57 34.65 27.53
CA LEU A 6 68.36 34.50 26.69
C LEU A 6 68.71 34.42 25.20
N GLY A 7 67.87 33.71 24.43
CA GLY A 7 67.77 33.83 22.97
C GLY A 7 66.32 33.68 22.54
N ILE A 8 65.67 34.78 22.16
CA ILE A 8 64.31 34.76 21.60
C ILE A 8 64.44 34.74 20.08
N ILE A 9 63.95 33.66 19.45
CA ILE A 9 63.58 33.65 18.04
C ILE A 9 62.16 33.10 17.98
N GLY A 10 61.20 33.94 17.64
CA GLY A 10 59.82 33.52 17.45
C GLY A 10 59.68 32.75 16.14
N LEU A 11 58.94 31.64 16.17
CA LEU A 11 58.43 30.99 14.98
C LEU A 11 56.93 30.84 15.13
N ALA A 12 56.16 31.45 14.23
CA ALA A 12 54.72 31.35 14.23
C ALA A 12 54.31 29.94 13.78
N VAL A 13 53.83 29.11 14.72
CA VAL A 13 53.17 27.84 14.38
C VAL A 13 51.74 28.17 13.98
N GLY A 14 51.49 28.23 12.66
CA GLY A 14 50.15 28.35 12.12
C GLY A 14 49.30 27.15 12.54
N VAL A 15 48.13 27.43 13.14
CA VAL A 15 47.13 26.40 13.45
C VAL A 15 46.54 25.94 12.13
N ILE A 16 47.06 24.84 11.57
CA ILE A 16 46.41 24.14 10.47
C ILE A 16 45.15 23.50 11.05
N GLY A 17 44.02 24.16 10.82
CA GLY A 17 42.70 23.66 11.18
C GLY A 17 42.34 22.43 10.35
N GLY A 18 42.77 21.26 10.82
CA GLY A 18 42.33 19.96 10.31
C GLY A 18 40.89 19.66 10.71
N MET A 19 39.92 20.39 10.13
CA MET A 19 38.54 19.90 10.08
C MET A 19 38.51 18.65 9.20
N ALA A 20 38.61 17.49 9.83
CA ALA A 20 38.32 16.22 9.16
C ALA A 20 36.85 16.26 8.70
N PHE A 21 36.64 16.37 7.39
CA PHE A 21 35.33 16.28 6.78
C PHE A 21 34.70 14.91 7.09
N ILE A 22 33.74 14.87 8.01
CA ILE A 22 32.82 13.73 8.13
C ILE A 22 31.77 13.88 7.02
N THR A 23 32.18 13.64 5.78
CA THR A 23 31.26 13.47 4.64
C THR A 23 30.81 12.02 4.54
N GLY A 24 30.17 11.56 5.62
CA GLY A 24 29.38 10.34 5.67
C GLY A 24 27.98 10.75 6.06
N GLY A 25 27.19 11.22 5.08
CA GLY A 25 25.85 11.70 5.33
C GLY A 25 24.98 10.56 5.86
N CYS A 26 24.45 10.71 7.07
CA CYS A 26 23.36 9.85 7.54
C CYS A 26 22.20 10.03 6.56
N ALA A 27 21.89 8.99 5.79
CA ALA A 27 20.62 8.91 5.08
C ALA A 27 19.51 9.18 6.12
N ASN A 28 18.53 10.02 5.77
CA ASN A 28 17.46 10.27 6.71
C ASN A 28 16.63 8.98 6.90
N GLU A 29 15.96 8.84 8.04
CA GLU A 29 15.25 7.58 8.38
C GLU A 29 14.21 7.19 7.31
N GLN A 30 13.65 8.19 6.63
CA GLN A 30 12.72 8.03 5.51
C GLN A 30 13.39 7.50 4.23
N GLU A 31 14.57 7.99 3.85
CA GLU A 31 15.39 7.46 2.75
C GLU A 31 15.82 6.01 3.04
N LYS A 32 16.26 5.72 4.27
CA LYS A 32 16.63 4.37 4.69
C LYS A 32 15.44 3.41 4.60
N ARG A 33 14.28 3.81 5.13
CA ARG A 33 13.03 3.03 5.03
C ARG A 33 12.57 2.87 3.58
N GLY A 34 12.72 3.92 2.78
CA GLY A 34 12.41 3.93 1.35
C GLY A 34 13.25 2.92 0.58
N HIS A 35 14.56 2.89 0.84
CA HIS A 35 15.47 1.88 0.29
C HIS A 35 15.08 0.46 0.70
N GLU A 36 14.84 0.20 1.99
CA GLU A 36 14.43 -1.12 2.48
C GLU A 36 13.14 -1.62 1.82
N LEU A 37 12.15 -0.74 1.63
CA LEU A 37 10.89 -1.06 0.97
C LEU A 37 11.06 -1.25 -0.55
N TYR A 38 11.82 -0.38 -1.22
CA TYR A 38 12.12 -0.48 -2.65
C TYR A 38 12.85 -1.79 -2.97
N THR A 39 13.87 -2.14 -2.18
CA THR A 39 14.65 -3.38 -2.35
C THR A 39 13.84 -4.65 -2.02
N HIS A 40 12.73 -4.52 -1.29
CA HIS A 40 11.81 -5.63 -1.02
C HIS A 40 10.74 -5.82 -2.11
N TYR A 41 10.19 -4.72 -2.66
CA TYR A 41 8.99 -4.75 -3.51
C TYR A 41 9.20 -4.31 -4.97
N CYS A 42 10.24 -3.53 -5.28
CA CYS A 42 10.38 -2.83 -6.57
C CYS A 42 11.60 -3.31 -7.38
N SER A 43 12.70 -3.65 -6.71
CA SER A 43 14.00 -3.98 -7.34
C SER A 43 13.96 -5.21 -8.25
N ASP A 44 13.10 -6.20 -7.99
CA ASP A 44 12.95 -7.37 -8.86
C ASP A 44 12.49 -7.02 -10.29
N CYS A 45 11.83 -5.87 -10.47
CA CYS A 45 11.36 -5.34 -11.75
C CYS A 45 12.16 -4.14 -12.24
N HIS A 46 12.47 -3.17 -11.36
CA HIS A 46 13.16 -1.92 -11.71
C HIS A 46 14.69 -1.95 -11.52
N GLY A 47 15.24 -3.03 -10.97
CA GLY A 47 16.66 -3.12 -10.61
C GLY A 47 17.02 -2.38 -9.32
N GLU A 48 18.18 -2.68 -8.75
CA GLU A 48 18.66 -2.04 -7.52
C GLU A 48 19.03 -0.56 -7.75
N SER A 49 19.58 -0.19 -8.92
CA SER A 49 19.87 1.22 -9.24
C SER A 49 18.75 1.95 -10.00
N GLY A 50 17.61 1.29 -10.23
CA GLY A 50 16.48 1.85 -10.98
C GLY A 50 16.63 1.84 -12.50
N LYS A 51 17.75 1.34 -13.03
CA LYS A 51 18.01 1.30 -14.48
C LYS A 51 17.24 0.19 -15.17
N GLN A 52 16.85 0.46 -16.41
CA GLN A 52 16.29 -0.57 -17.29
C GLN A 52 17.26 -1.75 -17.47
N ASN A 53 16.69 -2.94 -17.62
CA ASN A 53 17.41 -4.21 -17.77
C ASN A 53 18.13 -4.75 -16.52
N GLU A 54 18.12 -4.05 -15.36
CA GLU A 54 18.73 -4.56 -14.12
C GLU A 54 17.80 -5.48 -13.31
N GLY A 55 16.47 -5.32 -13.40
CA GLY A 55 15.51 -6.14 -12.64
C GLY A 55 15.54 -7.61 -13.08
N PHE A 56 15.56 -8.54 -12.11
CA PHE A 56 15.58 -9.99 -12.36
C PHE A 56 14.48 -10.46 -13.33
N ASN A 57 13.29 -9.87 -13.24
CA ASN A 57 12.13 -10.23 -14.05
C ASN A 57 12.07 -9.51 -15.41
N TRP A 58 12.98 -8.57 -15.70
CA TRP A 58 12.95 -7.68 -16.87
C TRP A 58 12.78 -8.39 -18.22
N SER A 59 13.54 -9.49 -18.39
CA SER A 59 13.51 -10.29 -19.61
C SER A 59 12.20 -11.07 -19.81
N ALA A 60 11.41 -11.27 -18.75
CA ALA A 60 10.15 -12.02 -18.77
C ALA A 60 8.89 -11.13 -18.81
N MET A 61 9.02 -9.82 -18.55
CA MET A 61 7.87 -8.90 -18.61
C MET A 61 7.47 -8.58 -20.06
N PRO A 62 6.16 -8.49 -20.38
CA PRO A 62 5.69 -7.96 -21.66
C PRO A 62 5.99 -6.46 -21.79
N ASP A 63 5.78 -5.91 -22.99
CA ASP A 63 5.77 -4.47 -23.19
C ASP A 63 4.38 -3.88 -22.83
N PRO A 64 4.29 -2.64 -22.32
CA PRO A 64 5.42 -1.80 -21.91
C PRO A 64 6.15 -2.37 -20.68
N LYS A 65 7.48 -2.30 -20.70
CA LYS A 65 8.36 -2.68 -19.57
C LYS A 65 8.49 -1.53 -18.56
N PRO A 66 8.92 -1.81 -17.31
CA PRO A 66 9.08 -0.76 -16.30
C PRO A 66 9.97 0.41 -16.75
N LYS A 67 9.62 1.61 -16.30
CA LYS A 67 10.33 2.85 -16.62
C LYS A 67 11.72 2.89 -15.96
N ASP A 68 12.67 3.59 -16.59
CA ASP A 68 13.98 3.86 -15.99
C ASP A 68 13.84 4.90 -14.87
N LEU A 69 13.96 4.45 -13.62
CA LEU A 69 13.83 5.33 -12.45
C LEU A 69 15.09 6.17 -12.19
N SER A 70 16.20 5.88 -12.89
CA SER A 70 17.44 6.64 -12.85
C SER A 70 17.52 7.72 -13.95
N ASN A 71 16.65 7.67 -14.96
CA ASN A 71 16.62 8.64 -16.06
C ASN A 71 16.19 10.03 -15.56
N LYS A 72 17.19 10.86 -15.23
CA LYS A 72 16.96 12.22 -14.73
C LYS A 72 16.14 13.12 -15.66
N SER A 73 16.27 12.99 -16.99
CA SER A 73 15.54 13.88 -17.90
C SER A 73 14.04 13.60 -17.92
N GLU A 74 13.65 12.36 -17.67
CA GLU A 74 12.26 11.90 -17.66
C GLU A 74 11.69 11.93 -16.24
N MET A 75 12.39 11.35 -15.27
CA MET A 75 11.91 11.27 -13.89
C MET A 75 11.76 12.63 -13.18
N SER A 76 12.49 13.66 -13.64
CA SER A 76 12.34 15.03 -13.10
C SER A 76 11.10 15.76 -13.63
N THR A 77 10.35 15.22 -14.60
CA THR A 77 9.11 15.87 -15.10
C THR A 77 7.89 15.57 -14.21
N PHE A 78 7.88 14.42 -13.52
CA PHE A 78 6.80 14.01 -12.63
C PHE A 78 6.87 14.73 -11.29
N LYS A 79 5.70 15.04 -10.71
CA LYS A 79 5.55 15.51 -9.32
C LYS A 79 5.62 14.36 -8.33
N ASP A 80 5.88 14.68 -7.07
CA ASP A 80 5.92 13.68 -5.99
C ASP A 80 4.56 13.00 -5.81
N GLU A 81 3.46 13.75 -5.93
CA GLU A 81 2.09 13.24 -5.87
C GLU A 81 1.74 12.33 -7.05
N GLU A 82 2.35 12.53 -8.23
CA GLU A 82 2.14 11.70 -9.42
C GLU A 82 2.87 10.35 -9.26
N LEU A 83 4.10 10.38 -8.72
CA LEU A 83 4.83 9.16 -8.34
C LEU A 83 4.09 8.40 -7.24
N PHE A 84 3.61 9.10 -6.19
CA PHE A 84 2.81 8.50 -5.13
C PHE A 84 1.53 7.87 -5.66
N ALA A 85 0.75 8.62 -6.46
CA ALA A 85 -0.51 8.15 -7.03
C ALA A 85 -0.29 6.91 -7.90
N THR A 86 0.85 6.83 -8.59
CA THR A 86 1.18 5.68 -9.43
C THR A 86 1.48 4.41 -8.61
N ILE A 87 2.17 4.53 -7.48
CA ILE A 87 2.44 3.39 -6.57
C ILE A 87 1.18 3.00 -5.77
N SER A 88 0.26 3.95 -5.57
CA SER A 88 -0.94 3.84 -4.73
C SER A 88 -2.27 3.79 -5.51
N ARG A 89 -2.25 3.63 -6.84
CA ARG A 89 -3.48 3.47 -7.64
C ARG A 89 -4.12 2.10 -7.41
N ASP A 90 -5.38 1.95 -7.78
CA ASP A 90 -5.99 0.62 -7.87
C ASP A 90 -5.48 -0.16 -9.09
N MET A 91 -5.69 -1.47 -9.10
CA MET A 91 -5.39 -2.32 -10.25
C MET A 91 -6.40 -2.07 -11.38
N LEU A 92 -5.88 -1.81 -12.57
CA LEU A 92 -6.65 -1.54 -13.79
C LEU A 92 -6.95 -2.87 -14.51
N ASP A 93 -8.16 -3.02 -15.07
CA ASP A 93 -8.53 -4.20 -15.87
C ASP A 93 -8.15 -3.98 -17.34
N THR A 94 -7.12 -4.66 -17.86
CA THR A 94 -6.68 -4.48 -19.26
C THR A 94 -7.38 -5.38 -20.27
N SER A 95 -8.60 -5.83 -19.98
CA SER A 95 -9.37 -6.64 -20.91
C SER A 95 -9.77 -5.80 -22.14
N GLU A 96 -9.57 -6.35 -23.34
CA GLU A 96 -9.88 -5.66 -24.62
C GLU A 96 -11.34 -5.15 -24.67
N GLU A 97 -12.26 -5.91 -24.07
CA GLU A 97 -13.66 -5.53 -23.90
C GLU A 97 -13.92 -5.07 -22.45
N GLY A 98 -14.31 -3.80 -22.28
CA GLY A 98 -14.76 -3.25 -21.01
C GLY A 98 -13.66 -2.99 -19.96
N GLY A 99 -12.39 -3.10 -20.35
CA GLY A 99 -11.25 -2.70 -19.52
C GLY A 99 -11.08 -1.18 -19.38
N ASP A 100 -10.19 -0.80 -18.47
CA ASP A 100 -9.77 0.58 -18.24
C ASP A 100 -8.87 1.07 -19.39
N THR A 101 -9.12 2.27 -19.89
CA THR A 101 -8.26 2.91 -20.91
C THR A 101 -6.96 3.38 -20.28
N ILE A 102 -5.84 2.83 -20.74
CA ILE A 102 -4.49 3.27 -20.36
C ILE A 102 -4.02 4.31 -21.38
N GLY A 103 -3.56 5.47 -20.90
CA GLY A 103 -2.98 6.51 -21.75
C GLY A 103 -1.50 6.24 -22.06
N ASP A 104 -1.02 6.74 -23.20
CA ASP A 104 0.40 6.62 -23.59
C ASP A 104 1.36 7.27 -22.57
N ASP A 105 0.87 8.24 -21.79
CA ASP A 105 1.60 8.95 -20.74
C ASP A 105 1.51 8.28 -19.34
N ASP A 106 0.73 7.21 -19.16
CA ASP A 106 0.55 6.57 -17.85
C ASP A 106 1.85 5.90 -17.37
N PHE A 107 2.43 6.44 -16.29
CA PHE A 107 3.73 6.03 -15.75
C PHE A 107 3.82 4.52 -15.43
N ALA A 108 2.72 3.93 -14.96
CA ALA A 108 2.66 2.51 -14.59
C ALA A 108 2.14 1.64 -15.73
N VAL A 109 3.02 0.75 -16.18
CA VAL A 109 2.65 -0.45 -16.93
C VAL A 109 1.53 -1.19 -16.18
N PRO A 110 0.54 -1.79 -16.87
CA PRO A 110 -0.60 -2.41 -16.19
C PRO A 110 -0.23 -3.57 -15.26
N THR A 111 0.89 -4.24 -15.54
CA THR A 111 1.48 -5.29 -14.71
C THR A 111 2.17 -4.79 -13.44
N MET A 112 2.34 -3.46 -13.26
CA MET A 112 2.85 -2.89 -12.01
C MET A 112 1.81 -3.06 -10.91
N PRO A 113 2.13 -3.75 -9.79
CA PRO A 113 1.18 -4.01 -8.73
C PRO A 113 0.90 -2.75 -7.90
N THR A 114 -0.30 -2.67 -7.35
CA THR A 114 -0.66 -1.67 -6.33
C THR A 114 -0.03 -2.00 -4.98
N PHE A 115 0.45 -0.97 -4.28
CA PHE A 115 0.89 -1.08 -2.89
C PHE A 115 -0.06 -0.39 -1.89
N LYS A 116 -1.14 0.24 -2.38
CA LYS A 116 -2.20 0.93 -1.62
C LYS A 116 -2.77 0.08 -0.47
N TYR A 117 -2.89 -1.22 -0.69
CA TYR A 117 -3.46 -2.17 0.27
C TYR A 117 -2.39 -2.95 1.05
N THR A 118 -1.11 -2.63 0.86
CA THR A 118 0.05 -3.31 1.50
C THR A 118 0.82 -2.39 2.44
N LEU A 119 1.05 -1.15 2.02
CA LEU A 119 1.88 -0.16 2.71
C LEU A 119 1.01 0.99 3.27
N SER A 120 1.55 1.75 4.23
CA SER A 120 0.91 3.00 4.70
C SER A 120 1.27 4.20 3.81
N GLU A 121 0.55 5.33 3.91
CA GLU A 121 0.88 6.57 3.17
C GLU A 121 2.34 7.00 3.44
N ASP A 122 2.78 6.96 4.70
CA ASP A 122 4.17 7.24 5.13
C ASP A 122 5.22 6.33 4.46
N GLU A 123 4.91 5.04 4.29
CA GLU A 123 5.78 4.07 3.63
C GLU A 123 5.86 4.28 2.12
N LEU A 124 4.73 4.62 1.49
CA LEU A 124 4.67 4.97 0.08
C LEU A 124 5.46 6.26 -0.20
N TRP A 125 5.35 7.27 0.66
CA TRP A 125 6.19 8.47 0.58
C TRP A 125 7.68 8.18 0.83
N SER A 126 8.02 7.21 1.69
CA SER A 126 9.40 6.75 1.84
C SER A 126 9.94 6.17 0.52
N ILE A 127 9.14 5.38 -0.21
CA ILE A 127 9.51 4.87 -1.54
C ILE A 127 9.69 6.02 -2.54
N VAL A 128 8.76 6.99 -2.61
CA VAL A 128 8.91 8.17 -3.49
C VAL A 128 10.21 8.93 -3.18
N GLY A 129 10.50 9.14 -1.89
CA GLY A 129 11.75 9.74 -1.43
C GLY A 129 12.99 9.00 -1.93
N TYR A 130 13.01 7.67 -1.83
CA TYR A 130 14.11 6.87 -2.36
C TYR A 130 14.19 6.89 -3.90
N VAL A 131 13.06 6.80 -4.61
CA VAL A 131 13.01 6.87 -6.08
C VAL A 131 13.57 8.21 -6.58
N ARG A 132 13.35 9.32 -5.87
CA ARG A 132 14.00 10.62 -6.17
C ARG A 132 15.53 10.55 -6.12
N THR A 133 16.10 9.77 -5.20
CA THR A 133 17.57 9.63 -5.11
C THR A 133 18.17 8.90 -6.31
N LEU A 134 17.44 7.96 -6.93
CA LEU A 134 17.92 7.14 -8.06
C LEU A 134 18.28 8.00 -9.29
N HIS A 135 17.59 9.13 -9.49
CA HIS A 135 17.89 10.11 -10.55
C HIS A 135 18.54 11.41 -10.03
N GLY A 136 19.02 11.42 -8.79
CA GLY A 136 19.73 12.56 -8.19
C GLY A 136 18.85 13.80 -7.95
N ALA A 137 17.56 13.59 -7.73
CA ALA A 137 16.62 14.60 -7.24
C ALA A 137 16.39 14.45 -5.73
N LYS A 138 15.53 15.30 -5.15
CA LYS A 138 15.01 15.18 -3.79
C LYS A 138 13.50 15.32 -3.83
N MET A 139 12.82 14.66 -2.89
CA MET A 139 11.39 14.85 -2.67
C MET A 139 11.15 16.23 -2.05
N GLU A 140 10.15 16.94 -2.56
CA GLU A 140 9.67 18.23 -2.07
C GLU A 140 8.48 18.04 -1.11
N PHE A 141 7.72 16.94 -1.24
CA PHE A 141 6.56 16.65 -0.41
C PHE A 141 6.91 16.54 1.09
N ASN A 142 6.22 17.32 1.92
CA ASN A 142 6.47 17.39 3.36
C ASN A 142 5.59 16.41 4.16
N VAL A 143 6.10 15.19 4.33
CA VAL A 143 5.43 14.11 5.08
C VAL A 143 5.16 14.47 6.55
N ALA A 144 6.03 15.25 7.19
CA ALA A 144 5.81 15.70 8.58
C ALA A 144 4.61 16.66 8.68
N ALA A 145 4.53 17.65 7.78
CA ALA A 145 3.39 18.57 7.72
C ALA A 145 2.08 17.85 7.36
N ARG A 146 2.13 16.86 6.45
CA ARG A 146 1.00 16.00 6.12
C ARG A 146 0.48 15.25 7.35
N LYS A 147 1.37 14.66 8.15
CA LYS A 147 1.03 13.98 9.41
C LYS A 147 0.36 14.93 10.39
N THR A 148 0.98 16.07 10.69
CA THR A 148 0.44 17.07 11.62
C THR A 148 -0.94 17.57 11.18
N SER A 149 -1.13 17.83 9.89
CA SER A 149 -2.45 18.23 9.34
C SER A 149 -3.53 17.16 9.56
N LEU A 150 -3.21 15.87 9.44
CA LEU A 150 -4.14 14.77 9.74
C LEU A 150 -4.47 14.67 11.23
N GLU A 151 -3.47 14.83 12.10
CA GLU A 151 -3.64 14.82 13.56
C GLU A 151 -4.49 16.01 14.05
N GLU A 152 -4.26 17.21 13.52
CA GLU A 152 -5.06 18.41 13.80
C GLU A 152 -6.49 18.29 13.27
N GLY A 153 -6.65 17.73 12.06
CA GLY A 153 -7.95 17.46 11.44
C GLY A 153 -8.79 16.49 12.27
N LEU A 154 -8.22 15.38 12.71
CA LEU A 154 -8.87 14.42 13.61
C LEU A 154 -9.25 15.07 14.94
N LYS A 155 -8.34 15.82 15.58
CA LYS A 155 -8.61 16.52 16.84
C LYS A 155 -9.77 17.51 16.70
N THR A 156 -9.84 18.22 15.58
CA THR A 156 -10.92 19.17 15.27
C THR A 156 -12.26 18.45 15.08
N ALA A 157 -12.27 17.34 14.33
CA ALA A 157 -13.47 16.55 14.09
C ALA A 157 -13.98 15.85 15.37
N GLN A 158 -13.07 15.37 16.24
CA GLN A 158 -13.40 14.85 17.57
C GLN A 158 -14.09 15.92 18.44
N ALA A 159 -13.55 17.15 18.46
CA ALA A 159 -14.15 18.26 19.23
C ALA A 159 -15.55 18.63 18.70
N LYS A 160 -15.74 18.67 17.37
CA LYS A 160 -17.07 18.86 16.75
C LYS A 160 -18.06 17.75 17.13
N PHE A 161 -17.63 16.49 17.07
CA PHE A 161 -18.48 15.34 17.42
C PHE A 161 -18.91 15.38 18.89
N GLU A 162 -17.98 15.65 19.80
CA GLU A 162 -18.29 15.75 21.23
C GLU A 162 -19.25 16.92 21.53
N GLN A 163 -19.06 18.08 20.89
CA GLN A 163 -19.99 19.20 21.01
C GLN A 163 -21.40 18.86 20.45
N ALA A 164 -21.48 18.21 19.28
CA ALA A 164 -22.75 17.82 18.68
C ALA A 164 -23.47 16.75 19.51
N LYS A 165 -22.72 15.81 20.10
CA LYS A 165 -23.23 14.79 21.03
C LYS A 165 -23.81 15.43 22.30
N GLN A 166 -23.10 16.39 22.90
CA GLN A 166 -23.60 17.12 24.08
C GLN A 166 -24.87 17.93 23.76
N ALA A 167 -24.97 18.51 22.56
CA ALA A 167 -26.18 19.19 22.10
C ALA A 167 -27.35 18.21 21.92
N TYR A 168 -27.11 17.04 21.32
CA TYR A 168 -28.09 15.95 21.22
C TYR A 168 -28.57 15.48 22.59
N GLU A 169 -27.66 15.12 23.50
CA GLU A 169 -28.00 14.65 24.85
C GLU A 169 -28.81 15.71 25.64
N ALA A 170 -28.51 17.00 25.46
CA ALA A 170 -29.28 18.09 26.07
C ALA A 170 -30.68 18.28 25.44
N ALA A 171 -30.82 18.11 24.12
CA ALA A 171 -32.10 18.22 23.42
C ALA A 171 -33.01 17.02 23.72
N GLU A 172 -32.47 15.80 23.68
CA GLU A 172 -33.14 14.55 24.06
C GLU A 172 -33.63 14.61 25.51
N LYS A 173 -32.76 15.02 26.46
CA LYS A 173 -33.16 15.22 27.85
C LYS A 173 -34.29 16.25 27.98
N LYS A 174 -34.21 17.38 27.27
CA LYS A 174 -35.25 18.42 27.32
C LYS A 174 -36.59 17.90 26.79
N ALA A 175 -36.60 17.11 25.72
CA ALA A 175 -37.80 16.48 25.18
C ALA A 175 -38.41 15.46 26.17
N SER A 176 -37.56 14.66 26.83
CA SER A 176 -37.97 13.74 27.90
C SER A 176 -38.58 14.48 29.10
N ASP A 177 -37.91 15.52 29.61
CA ASP A 177 -38.40 16.38 30.71
C ASP A 177 -39.75 17.05 30.36
N GLU A 178 -40.00 17.34 29.08
CA GLU A 178 -41.26 17.93 28.60
C GLU A 178 -42.38 16.87 28.48
N ALA A 179 -42.08 15.67 28.00
CA ALA A 179 -43.02 14.56 27.91
C ALA A 179 -43.48 14.08 29.29
N GLU A 180 -42.56 13.99 30.27
CA GLU A 180 -42.87 13.66 31.66
C GLU A 180 -43.85 14.69 32.27
N ARG A 181 -43.55 15.99 32.15
CA ARG A 181 -44.44 17.07 32.62
C ARG A 181 -45.83 17.04 31.97
N LYS A 182 -45.91 16.76 30.67
CA LYS A 182 -47.19 16.59 29.96
C LYS A 182 -47.95 15.37 30.49
N SER A 183 -47.25 14.28 30.79
CA SER A 183 -47.83 13.05 31.33
C SER A 183 -48.45 13.27 32.71
N GLU A 184 -47.73 13.96 33.60
CA GLU A 184 -48.23 14.36 34.92
C GLU A 184 -49.49 15.26 34.83
N GLN A 185 -49.44 16.28 33.96
CA GLN A 185 -50.54 17.24 33.80
C GLN A 185 -51.80 16.60 33.22
N LEU A 186 -51.65 15.66 32.28
CA LEU A 186 -52.76 15.00 31.59
C LEU A 186 -53.22 13.71 32.29
N LYS A 187 -52.48 13.22 33.29
CA LYS A 187 -52.69 11.91 33.95
C LYS A 187 -52.78 10.75 32.97
N LYS A 188 -51.98 10.82 31.91
CA LYS A 188 -51.91 9.86 30.82
C LYS A 188 -50.49 9.89 30.27
N ASP A 189 -49.90 8.73 30.04
CA ASP A 189 -48.57 8.63 29.43
C ASP A 189 -48.55 9.35 28.06
N VAL A 190 -47.54 10.20 27.88
CA VAL A 190 -47.21 10.94 26.67
C VAL A 190 -45.81 10.53 26.24
N ASP A 191 -45.72 9.95 25.04
CA ASP A 191 -44.44 9.55 24.47
C ASP A 191 -43.53 10.75 24.19
N VAL A 192 -42.21 10.52 24.17
CA VAL A 192 -41.22 11.55 23.83
C VAL A 192 -41.34 11.90 22.35
N ASP A 193 -41.44 13.19 22.04
CA ASP A 193 -41.45 13.67 20.65
C ASP A 193 -40.04 13.63 20.07
N GLU A 194 -39.71 12.55 19.37
CA GLU A 194 -38.40 12.38 18.71
C GLU A 194 -38.11 13.48 17.67
N SER A 195 -39.14 14.13 17.11
CA SER A 195 -38.95 15.23 16.17
C SER A 195 -38.37 16.49 16.84
N ALA A 196 -38.48 16.61 18.17
CA ALA A 196 -37.96 17.73 18.94
C ALA A 196 -36.42 17.76 19.07
N TYR A 197 -35.73 16.65 18.77
CA TYR A 197 -34.25 16.55 18.80
C TYR A 197 -33.65 15.91 17.52
N ALA A 198 -34.47 15.67 16.49
CA ALA A 198 -34.04 15.02 15.25
C ALA A 198 -32.94 15.83 14.50
N ALA A 199 -32.93 17.15 14.64
CA ALA A 199 -31.91 18.01 14.03
C ALA A 199 -30.53 17.82 14.68
N GLU A 200 -30.48 17.76 16.01
CA GLU A 200 -29.28 17.50 16.80
C GLU A 200 -28.78 16.07 16.57
N GLN A 201 -29.68 15.09 16.44
CA GLN A 201 -29.32 13.71 16.12
C GLN A 201 -28.65 13.61 14.74
N ALA A 202 -29.21 14.29 13.73
CA ALA A 202 -28.63 14.35 12.39
C ALA A 202 -27.26 15.07 12.39
N ALA A 203 -27.13 16.17 13.14
CA ALA A 203 -25.87 16.91 13.29
C ALA A 203 -24.78 16.05 13.97
N MET A 204 -25.13 15.32 15.04
CA MET A 204 -24.23 14.36 15.70
C MET A 204 -23.81 13.25 14.72
N GLY A 205 -24.74 12.69 13.94
CA GLY A 205 -24.45 11.67 12.92
C GLY A 205 -23.50 12.17 11.83
N GLN A 206 -23.67 13.41 11.36
CA GLN A 206 -22.76 14.04 10.40
C GLN A 206 -21.37 14.30 11.00
N ALA A 207 -21.30 14.84 12.21
CA ALA A 207 -20.02 15.09 12.90
C ALA A 207 -19.27 13.77 13.19
N LYS A 208 -19.99 12.71 13.56
CA LYS A 208 -19.43 11.35 13.72
C LYS A 208 -18.82 10.83 12.42
N LYS A 209 -19.50 11.02 11.29
CA LYS A 209 -18.99 10.65 9.96
C LYS A 209 -17.73 11.44 9.57
N GLU A 210 -17.67 12.74 9.89
CA GLU A 210 -16.47 13.57 9.69
C GLU A 210 -15.28 13.07 10.53
N MET A 211 -15.53 12.74 11.81
CA MET A 211 -14.55 12.16 12.72
C MET A 211 -14.05 10.78 12.23
N ASP A 212 -14.94 9.92 11.74
CA ASP A 212 -14.56 8.60 11.23
C ASP A 212 -13.69 8.71 9.96
N VAL A 213 -14.02 9.64 9.04
CA VAL A 213 -13.21 9.89 7.84
C VAL A 213 -11.81 10.39 8.19
N THR A 214 -11.69 11.35 9.13
CA THR A 214 -10.38 11.85 9.57
C THR A 214 -9.56 10.80 10.33
N GLN A 215 -10.23 9.96 11.14
CA GLN A 215 -9.58 8.84 11.83
C GLN A 215 -9.06 7.79 10.85
N VAL A 216 -9.83 7.43 9.82
CA VAL A 216 -9.40 6.51 8.75
C VAL A 216 -8.22 7.10 7.97
N ALA A 217 -8.23 8.40 7.66
CA ALA A 217 -7.12 9.06 6.97
C ALA A 217 -5.81 8.98 7.77
N LEU A 218 -5.84 9.30 9.08
CA LEU A 218 -4.66 9.19 9.94
C LEU A 218 -4.18 7.73 10.12
N ASN A 219 -5.11 6.78 10.18
CA ASN A 219 -4.78 5.36 10.27
C ASN A 219 -4.11 4.86 8.99
N ASN A 220 -4.66 5.19 7.81
CA ASN A 220 -4.05 4.86 6.51
C ASN A 220 -2.68 5.51 6.33
N PHE A 221 -2.47 6.70 6.90
CA PHE A 221 -1.16 7.35 6.91
C PHE A 221 -0.12 6.57 7.71
N SER A 222 -0.49 6.18 8.94
CA SER A 222 0.45 5.69 9.96
C SER A 222 0.58 4.16 10.03
N THR A 223 -0.35 3.41 9.43
CA THR A 223 -0.44 1.95 9.59
C THR A 223 -0.68 1.23 8.26
N ARG A 224 -0.02 0.09 8.07
CA ARG A 224 -0.24 -0.77 6.90
C ARG A 224 -1.70 -1.23 6.85
N ALA A 225 -2.30 -1.13 5.67
CA ALA A 225 -3.63 -1.64 5.43
C ALA A 225 -3.74 -3.13 5.78
N GLY A 226 -4.87 -3.51 6.38
CA GLY A 226 -5.15 -4.91 6.74
C GLY A 226 -4.33 -5.49 7.91
N LYS A 227 -3.52 -4.70 8.62
CA LYS A 227 -2.85 -5.16 9.86
C LYS A 227 -3.88 -5.66 10.88
N GLY A 228 -3.81 -6.94 11.24
CA GLY A 228 -4.77 -7.56 12.18
C GLY A 228 -6.14 -7.90 11.57
N LEU A 229 -6.31 -7.82 10.25
CA LEU A 229 -7.56 -8.16 9.56
C LEU A 229 -7.84 -9.67 9.63
N SER A 230 -8.93 -10.05 10.29
CA SER A 230 -9.44 -11.42 10.24
C SER A 230 -10.30 -11.63 8.99
N ILE A 231 -9.81 -12.43 8.05
CA ILE A 231 -10.58 -12.77 6.83
C ILE A 231 -11.50 -13.96 7.15
N PRO A 232 -12.83 -13.82 7.04
CA PRO A 232 -13.77 -14.92 7.30
C PRO A 232 -13.54 -16.10 6.35
N ARG A 233 -14.14 -17.25 6.67
CA ARG A 233 -14.13 -18.38 5.73
C ARG A 233 -15.08 -18.04 4.57
N PRO A 234 -14.61 -18.02 3.30
CA PRO A 234 -15.48 -17.78 2.15
C PRO A 234 -16.42 -18.95 1.91
N ASP A 235 -17.61 -18.65 1.38
CA ASP A 235 -18.41 -19.65 0.68
C ASP A 235 -17.89 -19.80 -0.77
N LEU A 236 -17.20 -20.91 -1.02
CA LEU A 236 -16.68 -21.27 -2.33
C LEU A 236 -17.60 -22.25 -3.09
N THR A 237 -18.81 -22.51 -2.58
CA THR A 237 -19.79 -23.33 -3.31
C THR A 237 -20.35 -22.57 -4.51
N ALA A 238 -20.67 -23.31 -5.58
CA ALA A 238 -21.27 -22.81 -6.82
C ALA A 238 -21.91 -24.01 -7.56
N LYS A 239 -22.90 -23.76 -8.41
CA LYS A 239 -23.47 -24.81 -9.28
C LYS A 239 -22.46 -25.12 -10.40
N PRO A 240 -22.44 -26.35 -10.98
CA PRO A 240 -21.46 -26.70 -12.02
C PRO A 240 -21.38 -25.73 -13.21
N ALA A 241 -22.52 -25.21 -13.66
CA ALA A 241 -22.58 -24.21 -14.74
C ALA A 241 -22.01 -22.83 -14.34
N ASP A 242 -22.03 -22.49 -13.05
CA ASP A 242 -21.46 -21.25 -12.51
C ASP A 242 -19.96 -21.42 -12.21
N VAL A 243 -19.50 -22.64 -11.90
CA VAL A 243 -18.07 -22.97 -11.71
C VAL A 243 -17.27 -22.66 -12.97
N ALA A 244 -17.75 -23.06 -14.16
CA ALA A 244 -17.07 -22.76 -15.42
C ALA A 244 -16.89 -21.25 -15.61
N LYS A 245 -17.97 -20.47 -15.48
CA LYS A 245 -17.94 -19.00 -15.59
C LYS A 245 -17.01 -18.34 -14.57
N LEU A 246 -16.96 -18.86 -13.34
CA LEU A 246 -16.05 -18.37 -12.30
C LEU A 246 -14.59 -18.70 -12.59
N VAL A 247 -14.29 -19.84 -13.23
CA VAL A 247 -12.95 -20.19 -13.70
C VAL A 247 -12.53 -19.27 -14.86
N ASP A 248 -13.39 -19.06 -15.85
CA ASP A 248 -13.10 -18.18 -17.00
C ASP A 248 -12.86 -16.73 -16.55
N ARG A 249 -13.76 -16.18 -15.72
CA ARG A 249 -13.57 -14.86 -15.09
C ARG A 249 -12.33 -14.82 -14.21
N GLY A 250 -12.04 -15.90 -13.47
CA GLY A 250 -10.84 -16.03 -12.64
C GLY A 250 -9.55 -15.98 -13.44
N LYS A 251 -9.54 -16.57 -14.65
CA LYS A 251 -8.42 -16.51 -15.58
C LYS A 251 -8.23 -15.09 -16.14
N GLN A 252 -9.30 -14.45 -16.63
CA GLN A 252 -9.25 -13.05 -17.09
C GLN A 252 -8.74 -12.11 -15.99
N LEU A 253 -9.18 -12.29 -14.76
CA LEU A 253 -8.70 -11.52 -13.60
C LEU A 253 -7.22 -11.75 -13.29
N TYR A 254 -6.75 -12.99 -13.44
CA TYR A 254 -5.35 -13.38 -13.23
C TYR A 254 -4.42 -12.77 -14.31
N GLU A 255 -4.87 -12.72 -15.56
CA GLU A 255 -4.11 -12.18 -16.71
C GLU A 255 -4.20 -10.65 -16.83
N ASN A 256 -5.40 -10.08 -16.80
CA ASN A 256 -5.64 -8.71 -17.28
C ASN A 256 -5.79 -7.67 -16.17
N LYS A 257 -6.43 -8.03 -15.05
CA LYS A 257 -6.72 -7.05 -13.98
C LYS A 257 -5.69 -7.05 -12.86
N TYR A 258 -5.42 -8.22 -12.31
CA TYR A 258 -4.50 -8.34 -11.19
C TYR A 258 -3.07 -8.67 -11.61
N GLY A 259 -2.79 -8.76 -12.92
CA GLY A 259 -1.44 -8.92 -13.49
C GLY A 259 -0.62 -10.03 -12.83
N CYS A 260 -1.28 -11.10 -12.39
CA CYS A 260 -0.65 -12.12 -11.56
C CYS A 260 0.41 -12.91 -12.33
N ASN A 261 0.22 -13.04 -13.64
CA ASN A 261 1.20 -13.49 -14.63
C ASN A 261 2.45 -12.60 -14.74
N GLY A 262 2.43 -11.35 -14.28
CA GLY A 262 3.60 -10.48 -14.19
C GLY A 262 4.63 -10.98 -13.18
N CYS A 263 4.17 -11.59 -12.07
CA CYS A 263 5.03 -12.17 -11.04
C CYS A 263 5.14 -13.69 -11.13
N HIS A 264 4.02 -14.39 -11.35
CA HIS A 264 3.92 -15.84 -11.39
C HIS A 264 3.94 -16.40 -12.81
N ASN A 265 4.33 -17.66 -12.94
CA ASN A 265 4.22 -18.42 -14.19
C ASN A 265 3.23 -19.60 -14.10
N VAL A 266 2.66 -19.93 -15.25
CA VAL A 266 1.82 -21.12 -15.52
C VAL A 266 2.20 -21.62 -16.92
N GLY A 267 2.41 -22.93 -17.08
CA GLY A 267 2.82 -23.51 -18.37
C GLY A 267 4.24 -23.14 -18.82
N GLY A 268 5.03 -22.50 -17.95
CA GLY A 268 6.31 -21.88 -18.30
C GLY A 268 6.21 -20.44 -18.82
N GLU A 269 5.02 -19.88 -18.94
CA GLU A 269 4.76 -18.50 -19.37
C GLU A 269 4.48 -17.61 -18.16
N GLY A 270 4.96 -16.36 -18.19
CA GLY A 270 4.82 -15.37 -17.12
C GLY A 270 6.10 -15.13 -16.30
N GLY A 271 5.92 -14.44 -15.17
CA GLY A 271 6.99 -13.95 -14.31
C GLY A 271 7.71 -15.05 -13.50
N LYS A 272 8.89 -14.68 -12.98
CA LYS A 272 9.77 -15.57 -12.21
C LYS A 272 9.96 -15.14 -10.75
N ILE A 273 9.32 -14.05 -10.32
CA ILE A 273 9.38 -13.53 -8.94
C ILE A 273 8.54 -14.41 -8.02
N GLY A 274 7.30 -14.71 -8.44
CA GLY A 274 6.38 -15.58 -7.74
C GLY A 274 6.61 -17.05 -8.09
N PRO A 275 6.29 -17.98 -7.16
CA PRO A 275 6.38 -19.41 -7.43
C PRO A 275 5.45 -19.84 -8.56
N ALA A 276 5.90 -20.81 -9.37
CA ALA A 276 5.12 -21.45 -10.43
C ALA A 276 3.78 -22.01 -9.88
N LEU A 277 2.67 -21.68 -10.56
CA LEU A 277 1.31 -21.99 -10.11
C LEU A 277 0.70 -23.22 -10.80
N ASP A 278 1.40 -23.85 -11.75
CA ASP A 278 0.98 -25.05 -12.52
C ASP A 278 0.32 -26.15 -11.70
N ARG A 279 0.74 -26.29 -10.43
CA ARG A 279 0.30 -27.33 -9.50
C ARG A 279 -0.38 -26.78 -8.25
N ALA A 280 -0.76 -25.50 -8.26
CA ALA A 280 -1.39 -24.82 -7.13
C ALA A 280 -2.69 -25.51 -6.71
N GLY A 281 -3.53 -25.90 -7.67
CA GLY A 281 -4.80 -26.61 -7.44
C GLY A 281 -4.68 -28.05 -6.92
N PHE A 282 -3.45 -28.61 -6.90
CA PHE A 282 -3.12 -29.84 -6.16
C PHE A 282 -2.50 -29.56 -4.78
N ARG A 283 -1.71 -28.49 -4.65
CA ARG A 283 -0.88 -28.21 -3.46
C ARG A 283 -1.60 -27.38 -2.41
N LEU A 284 -2.53 -26.52 -2.82
CA LEU A 284 -3.10 -25.47 -1.98
C LEU A 284 -4.60 -25.71 -1.75
N ASN A 285 -5.07 -25.34 -0.56
CA ASN A 285 -6.48 -25.39 -0.23
C ASN A 285 -7.20 -24.12 -0.74
N ALA A 286 -8.38 -24.25 -1.34
CA ALA A 286 -9.10 -23.10 -1.93
C ALA A 286 -9.45 -22.00 -0.90
N THR A 287 -9.80 -22.36 0.35
CA THR A 287 -10.00 -21.37 1.44
C THR A 287 -8.70 -20.67 1.82
N TRP A 288 -7.56 -21.36 1.74
CA TRP A 288 -6.24 -20.76 1.96
C TRP A 288 -5.89 -19.78 0.82
N VAL A 289 -6.10 -20.18 -0.44
CA VAL A 289 -5.86 -19.33 -1.62
C VAL A 289 -6.69 -18.05 -1.56
N TYR A 290 -7.99 -18.16 -1.27
CA TYR A 290 -8.86 -16.99 -1.12
C TYR A 290 -8.33 -16.01 -0.07
N ARG A 291 -7.93 -16.50 1.10
CA ARG A 291 -7.41 -15.63 2.18
C ARG A 291 -6.10 -14.98 1.79
N TRP A 292 -5.21 -15.73 1.15
CA TRP A 292 -3.93 -15.23 0.63
C TRP A 292 -4.13 -14.13 -0.42
N LEU A 293 -5.12 -14.28 -1.31
CA LEU A 293 -5.47 -13.26 -2.30
C LEU A 293 -6.10 -11.99 -1.67
N LYS A 294 -6.87 -12.16 -0.58
CA LYS A 294 -7.53 -11.04 0.13
C LYS A 294 -6.55 -10.19 0.93
N ASN A 295 -5.62 -10.81 1.66
CA ASN A 295 -4.54 -10.12 2.37
C ASN A 295 -3.40 -11.11 2.69
N PRO A 296 -2.36 -11.21 1.85
CA PRO A 296 -1.23 -12.10 2.10
C PRO A 296 -0.44 -11.67 3.35
N GLN A 297 -0.43 -10.37 3.68
CA GLN A 297 0.37 -9.79 4.78
C GLN A 297 -0.22 -10.09 6.16
N ALA A 298 -1.50 -10.50 6.22
CA ALA A 298 -2.13 -11.06 7.42
C ALA A 298 -1.79 -12.55 7.64
N MET A 299 -1.21 -13.22 6.64
CA MET A 299 -0.82 -14.64 6.70
C MET A 299 0.70 -14.81 6.83
N ASP A 300 1.47 -14.00 6.12
CA ASP A 300 2.92 -13.84 6.28
C ASP A 300 3.29 -12.36 6.15
N ALA A 301 3.77 -11.73 7.22
CA ALA A 301 4.10 -10.30 7.22
C ALA A 301 5.34 -9.94 6.36
N HIS A 302 6.10 -10.93 5.87
CA HIS A 302 7.33 -10.74 5.09
C HIS A 302 7.23 -11.23 3.64
N THR A 303 6.06 -11.69 3.19
CA THR A 303 5.89 -12.11 1.80
C THR A 303 5.96 -10.91 0.84
N ARG A 304 6.66 -11.09 -0.28
CA ARG A 304 6.79 -10.08 -1.34
C ARG A 304 5.52 -9.85 -2.14
N MET A 305 4.55 -10.77 -2.06
CA MET A 305 3.29 -10.64 -2.80
C MET A 305 2.44 -9.52 -2.17
N PRO A 306 2.17 -8.41 -2.87
CA PRO A 306 1.32 -7.35 -2.33
C PRO A 306 -0.15 -7.79 -2.25
N ALA A 307 -0.89 -7.21 -1.31
CA ALA A 307 -2.35 -7.19 -1.37
C ALA A 307 -2.79 -6.30 -2.54
N LEU A 308 -3.51 -6.88 -3.50
CA LEU A 308 -3.92 -6.19 -4.73
C LEU A 308 -5.35 -5.63 -4.68
N GLY A 309 -5.99 -5.61 -3.51
CA GLY A 309 -7.33 -5.03 -3.34
C GLY A 309 -8.49 -5.86 -3.89
N LEU A 310 -8.35 -7.18 -4.02
CA LEU A 310 -9.42 -8.04 -4.55
C LEU A 310 -10.70 -7.93 -3.70
N ASN A 311 -11.83 -7.63 -4.33
CA ASN A 311 -13.15 -7.81 -3.71
C ASN A 311 -13.47 -9.32 -3.58
N ASP A 312 -14.53 -9.66 -2.86
CA ASP A 312 -14.85 -11.05 -2.53
C ASP A 312 -15.28 -11.89 -3.75
N ALA A 313 -15.92 -11.27 -4.76
CA ALA A 313 -16.30 -11.94 -6.00
C ALA A 313 -15.08 -12.24 -6.88
N ASP A 314 -14.21 -11.25 -7.07
CA ASP A 314 -12.98 -11.39 -7.84
C ASP A 314 -12.02 -12.39 -7.15
N ALA A 315 -11.86 -12.32 -5.81
CA ALA A 315 -11.08 -13.29 -5.03
C ALA A 315 -11.64 -14.72 -5.12
N LYS A 316 -12.97 -14.89 -5.12
CA LYS A 316 -13.61 -16.20 -5.36
C LYS A 316 -13.33 -16.70 -6.77
N ALA A 317 -13.49 -15.89 -7.80
CA ALA A 317 -13.23 -16.27 -9.19
C ALA A 317 -11.76 -16.71 -9.41
N VAL A 318 -10.78 -15.89 -8.99
CA VAL A 318 -9.36 -16.24 -9.08
C VAL A 318 -9.03 -17.51 -8.29
N THR A 319 -9.64 -17.70 -7.11
CA THR A 319 -9.51 -18.95 -6.34
C THR A 319 -10.01 -20.17 -7.12
N MET A 320 -11.14 -20.06 -7.83
CA MET A 320 -11.68 -21.15 -8.65
C MET A 320 -10.74 -21.48 -9.82
N TYR A 321 -10.19 -20.47 -10.50
CA TYR A 321 -9.17 -20.66 -11.54
C TYR A 321 -7.90 -21.33 -11.01
N VAL A 322 -7.30 -20.83 -9.92
CA VAL A 322 -6.10 -21.43 -9.32
C VAL A 322 -6.34 -22.88 -8.89
N ALA A 323 -7.57 -23.24 -8.49
CA ALA A 323 -7.93 -24.62 -8.15
C ALA A 323 -7.94 -25.60 -9.36
N THR A 324 -8.04 -25.10 -10.60
CA THR A 324 -7.92 -25.92 -11.82
C THR A 324 -6.47 -26.17 -12.24
N LEU A 325 -5.51 -25.41 -11.73
CA LEU A 325 -4.07 -25.55 -12.06
C LEU A 325 -3.49 -26.83 -11.46
N ARG A 326 -3.58 -27.90 -12.25
CA ARG A 326 -3.35 -29.29 -11.87
C ARG A 326 -2.45 -30.03 -12.87
N ALA A 327 -1.35 -29.40 -13.26
CA ALA A 327 -0.33 -30.03 -14.08
C ALA A 327 0.26 -31.29 -13.37
N PRO A 328 0.69 -32.30 -14.14
CA PRO A 328 1.45 -33.43 -13.60
C PRO A 328 2.72 -32.96 -12.89
N LYS A 329 3.28 -33.81 -12.02
CA LYS A 329 4.60 -33.51 -11.43
C LYS A 329 5.63 -33.54 -12.57
N SER A 330 6.40 -32.47 -12.74
CA SER A 330 7.56 -32.49 -13.63
C SER A 330 8.51 -33.61 -13.21
N GLU A 331 9.00 -34.35 -14.20
CA GLU A 331 10.09 -35.30 -13.97
C GLU A 331 11.34 -34.51 -13.52
N PRO A 332 12.16 -35.06 -12.62
CA PRO A 332 13.40 -34.40 -12.24
C PRO A 332 14.28 -34.26 -13.49
N VAL A 333 14.65 -33.02 -13.81
CA VAL A 333 15.61 -32.75 -14.89
C VAL A 333 16.91 -33.46 -14.50
N ALA A 334 17.29 -34.47 -15.28
CA ALA A 334 18.57 -35.15 -15.09
C ALA A 334 19.68 -34.11 -15.24
N GLU A 335 20.49 -33.92 -14.19
CA GLU A 335 21.66 -33.06 -14.25
C GLU A 335 22.53 -33.53 -15.40
N LYS A 336 22.74 -32.66 -16.41
CA LYS A 336 23.76 -32.93 -17.42
C LYS A 336 25.10 -33.06 -16.69
N PRO A 337 25.91 -34.09 -16.98
CA PRO A 337 27.21 -34.24 -16.35
C PRO A 337 28.01 -32.95 -16.52
N VAL A 338 28.49 -32.40 -15.40
CA VAL A 338 29.44 -31.29 -15.43
C VAL A 338 30.71 -31.80 -16.09
N GLU A 339 30.98 -31.36 -17.32
CA GLU A 339 32.29 -31.53 -17.93
C GLU A 339 33.32 -30.85 -17.02
N LYS A 340 34.23 -31.65 -16.46
CA LYS A 340 35.35 -31.13 -15.69
C LYS A 340 36.33 -30.44 -16.64
N PRO A 341 36.92 -29.30 -16.23
CA PRO A 341 37.98 -28.63 -16.99
C PRO A 341 39.27 -29.47 -17.03
#